data_AF-A0A9E2E1C3-F1
#
_entry.id   AF-A0A9E2E1C3-F1
#
_cell.length_a   1.000
_cell.length_b   1.000
_cell.length_c   1.000
_cell.angle_alpha   90.00
_cell.angle_beta   90.00
_cell.angle_gamma   90.00
#
_symmetry.space_group_name_H-M   'P 1'
#
loop_
_entity.id
_entity.type
_entity.pdbx_description
1 polymer ?
#
loop_
_entity_poly.entity_id
_entity_poly.type
_entity_poly.pdbx_seq_one_letter_code
_entity_poly.pdbx_strand_id
1 'polypeptide(L)' 'FENVSDESLGKIRSIYIEYHEGGGRGVDSIVDRLRGGGFKVEKKVSFYDSSMGFVLGKRV' A
#
# COMPACT_ATOMS: atom_id res chain seq x y z
N PHE A 1 1.09 3.83 12.54
CA PHE A 1 -0.12 3.20 11.96
C PHE A 1 -0.96 2.44 13.00
N GLU A 2 -0.80 2.68 14.31
CA GLU A 2 -1.24 1.75 15.35
C GLU A 2 -2.73 1.84 15.77
N ASN A 3 -3.60 2.57 15.07
CA ASN A 3 -5.00 2.76 15.52
C ASN A 3 -6.07 2.63 14.42
N VAL A 4 -5.82 1.91 13.33
CA VAL A 4 -6.90 1.56 12.39
C VAL A 4 -7.53 0.24 12.84
N SER A 5 -8.73 0.29 13.40
CA SER A 5 -9.49 -0.91 13.77
C SER A 5 -9.85 -1.75 12.54
N ASP A 6 -9.91 -3.08 12.69
CA ASP A 6 -10.26 -4.00 11.59
C ASP A 6 -11.63 -3.68 10.94
N GLU A 7 -12.56 -3.15 11.72
CA GLU A 7 -13.87 -2.71 11.27
C GLU A 7 -13.80 -1.50 10.31
N SER A 8 -12.80 -0.63 10.50
CA SER A 8 -12.54 0.52 9.62
C SER A 8 -11.91 0.07 8.30
N LEU A 9 -11.00 -0.91 8.35
CA LEU A 9 -10.41 -1.52 7.14
C LEU A 9 -11.47 -2.25 6.31
N GLY A 10 -12.45 -2.90 6.95
CA GLY A 10 -13.60 -3.57 6.32
C GLY A 10 -14.37 -2.67 5.34
N LYS A 11 -14.45 -1.37 5.62
CA LYS A 11 -15.18 -0.38 4.79
C LYS A 11 -14.33 0.17 3.64
N ILE A 12 -13.02 0.00 3.70
CA ILE A 12 -12.11 0.54 2.69
C ILE A 12 -12.16 -0.35 1.43
N ARG A 13 -12.63 0.23 0.32
CA ARG A 13 -12.73 -0.44 -0.99
C ARG A 13 -11.44 -0.35 -1.79
N SER A 14 -10.71 0.74 -1.64
CA SER A 14 -9.46 1.00 -2.35
C SER A 14 -8.52 1.87 -1.54
N ILE A 15 -7.22 1.68 -1.73
CA ILE A 15 -6.13 2.41 -1.08
C ILE A 15 -5.12 2.84 -2.14
N TYR A 16 -4.60 4.05 -2.00
CA TYR A 16 -3.48 4.59 -2.76
C TYR A 16 -2.41 5.08 -1.80
N ILE A 17 -1.16 4.70 -2.03
CA ILE A 17 -0.02 5.11 -1.20
C ILE A 17 1.11 5.53 -2.13
N GLU A 18 1.56 6.77 -2.03
CA GLU A 18 2.83 7.23 -2.59
C GLU A 18 3.93 7.08 -1.56
N TYR A 19 5.12 6.68 -2.00
CA TYR A 19 6.27 6.48 -1.13
C TYR A 19 7.59 6.82 -1.84
N HIS A 20 8.62 7.08 -1.05
CA HIS A 20 9.99 7.23 -1.54
C HIS A 20 10.80 5.94 -1.28
N GLU A 21 11.34 5.33 -2.34
CA GLU A 21 12.19 4.12 -2.37
C GLU A 21 13.52 4.31 -1.58
N GLY A 22 13.94 5.54 -1.30
CA GLY A 22 15.17 5.84 -0.55
C GLY A 22 15.24 5.30 0.89
N GLY A 23 14.13 4.77 1.44
CA GLY A 23 14.04 4.15 2.77
C GLY A 23 13.97 2.60 2.77
N GLY A 24 14.04 1.96 1.60
CA GLY A 24 14.46 0.57 1.36
C GLY A 24 13.76 -0.63 2.02
N ARG A 25 12.86 -0.50 3.02
CA ARG A 25 12.28 -1.69 3.71
C ARG A 25 10.79 -1.60 4.07
N GLY A 26 10.16 -0.45 3.88
CA GLY A 26 8.78 -0.24 4.33
C GLY A 26 7.71 -0.78 3.37
N VAL A 27 7.87 -0.56 2.07
CA VAL A 27 6.77 -0.75 1.11
C VAL A 27 6.32 -2.20 0.98
N ASP A 28 7.25 -3.15 0.96
CA ASP A 28 6.90 -4.57 0.77
C ASP A 28 6.09 -5.09 1.97
N SER A 29 6.44 -4.67 3.21
CA SER A 29 5.65 -5.01 4.41
C SER A 29 4.23 -4.42 4.37
N ILE A 30 4.06 -3.22 3.80
CA ILE A 30 2.75 -2.60 3.60
C ILE A 30 1.95 -3.40 2.56
N VAL A 31 2.58 -3.79 1.46
CA VAL A 31 1.95 -4.61 0.41
C VAL A 31 1.47 -5.94 0.97
N ASP A 32 2.27 -6.62 1.79
CA ASP A 32 1.91 -7.90 2.40
C ASP A 32 0.77 -7.74 3.41
N ARG A 33 0.79 -6.66 4.22
CA ARG A 33 -0.32 -6.33 5.14
C ARG A 33 -1.62 -6.11 4.39
N LEU A 34 -1.59 -5.38 3.27
CA LEU A 34 -2.76 -5.12 2.43
C LEU A 34 -3.30 -6.40 1.80
N ARG A 35 -2.42 -7.27 1.29
CA ARG A 35 -2.82 -8.59 0.74
C ARG A 35 -3.46 -9.46 1.81
N GLY A 36 -2.87 -9.53 3.01
CA GLY A 36 -3.46 -10.24 4.16
C GLY A 36 -4.83 -9.68 4.57
N GLY A 37 -5.08 -8.40 4.32
CA GLY A 37 -6.37 -7.73 4.52
C GLY A 37 -7.41 -7.95 3.42
N GLY A 38 -7.13 -8.77 2.40
CA GLY A 38 -8.06 -9.07 1.30
C GLY A 38 -8.01 -8.07 0.14
N PHE A 39 -6.92 -7.32 -0.01
CA PHE A 39 -6.72 -6.44 -1.15
C PHE A 39 -5.90 -7.14 -2.24
N LYS A 40 -6.33 -6.98 -3.50
CA LYS A 40 -5.47 -7.14 -4.66
C LYS A 40 -4.61 -5.87 -4.77
N VAL A 41 -3.29 -6.04 -4.79
CA VAL A 41 -2.33 -4.93 -4.71
C VAL A 41 -1.41 -4.89 -5.92
N GLU A 42 -1.26 -3.71 -6.52
CA GLU A 42 -0.29 -3.39 -7.57
C GLU A 42 0.75 -2.38 -7.05
N LYS A 43 2.03 -2.62 -7.35
CA LYS A 43 3.15 -1.72 -7.05
C LYS A 43 3.72 -1.20 -8.36
N LYS A 44 3.97 0.11 -8.46
CA LYS A 44 4.60 0.74 -9.63
C LYS A 44 5.63 1.77 -9.19
N VAL A 45 6.71 1.87 -9.95
CA VAL A 45 7.72 2.93 -9.79
C VAL A 45 7.23 4.18 -10.52
N SER A 46 7.49 5.35 -9.96
CA SER A 46 7.15 6.63 -10.60
C SER A 46 7.97 6.80 -11.88
N PHE A 47 7.33 7.33 -12.92
CA PHE A 47 7.99 7.64 -14.19
C PHE A 47 8.91 8.87 -14.08
N TYR A 48 8.56 9.82 -13.22
CA TYR A 48 9.27 11.11 -13.10
C TYR A 48 10.47 11.04 -12.15
N ASP A 49 10.42 10.15 -11.15
CA ASP A 49 11.46 10.00 -10.14
C ASP A 49 11.57 8.53 -9.74
N SER A 50 12.70 7.89 -10.06
CA SER A 50 12.95 6.48 -9.74
C SER A 50 13.11 6.22 -8.24
N SER A 51 13.26 7.27 -7.44
CA SER A 51 13.21 7.21 -5.99
C SER A 51 11.80 7.27 -5.43
N MET A 52 10.76 7.37 -6.27
CA MET A 52 9.36 7.35 -5.85
C MET A 52 8.62 6.13 -6.43
N GLY A 53 7.58 5.70 -5.72
CA GLY A 53 6.68 4.66 -6.19
C GLY A 53 5.29 4.83 -5.62
N PHE A 54 4.36 4.03 -6.12
CA PHE A 54 3.01 3.99 -5.64
C PHE A 54 2.47 2.56 -5.50
N VAL A 55 1.62 2.38 -4.50
CA VAL A 55 0.88 1.16 -4.21
C VAL A 55 -0.61 1.43 -4.40
N LEU A 56 -1.24 0.62 -5.23
CA LEU A 56 -2.68 0.63 -5.49
C LEU A 56 -3.27 -0.66 -4.93
N GLY A 57 -4.15 -0.57 -3.94
CA GLY A 57 -4.89 -1.70 -3.39
C GLY A 57 -6.38 -1.60 -3.71
N LYS A 58 -7.00 -2.68 -4.18
CA LYS A 58 -8.46 -2.80 -4.33
C LYS A 58 -8.94 -4.05 -3.61
N ARG A 59 -9.99 -3.93 -2.79
CA ARG A 59 -10.54 -5.07 -2.06
C ARG A 59 -11.26 -6.04 -3.00
N VAL A 60 -11.03 -7.34 -2.81
CA VAL A 60 -11.67 -8.44 -3.55
C VAL A 60 -12.50 -9.32 -2.64
#